data_AF-Q2KMJ6-F1
#
_entry.id   AF-Q2KMJ6-F1
#
_cell.length_a   1.000
_cell.length_b   1.000
_cell.length_c   1.000
_cell.angle_alpha   90.00
_cell.angle_beta   90.00
_cell.angle_gamma   90.00
#
_symmetry.space_group_name_H-M   'P 1'
#
loop_
_entity.id
_entity.type
_entity.pdbx_description
1 polymer ?
#
loop_
_entity_poly.entity_id
_entity_poly.type
_entity_poly.pdbx_seq_one_letter_code
_entity_poly.pdbx_strand_id
1 'polypeptide(L)'
;MKFLFAVLAIFVVALPCAWTKLELDAGPSFNVIDYGATGNGQTDDSQAFLKAWKDACNASYGTATLLIPKEKTFMLQPVLFRGPCKPPTVHIKVTSNSFHILLKKIQKKVFHQKNILRK
;
A
#
# COMPACT_ATOMS: atom_id res chain seq x y z
N MET A 1 -38.55 -13.78 -33.61
CA MET A 1 -37.19 -13.55 -34.15
C MET A 1 -36.69 -12.13 -33.92
N LYS A 2 -37.39 -11.07 -34.35
CA LYS A 2 -36.96 -9.66 -34.17
C LYS A 2 -36.78 -9.20 -32.71
N PHE A 3 -37.65 -9.68 -31.79
CA PHE A 3 -37.53 -9.40 -30.35
C PHE A 3 -36.28 -10.03 -29.70
N LEU A 4 -35.80 -11.17 -30.21
CA LEU A 4 -34.62 -11.85 -29.67
C LEU A 4 -33.34 -11.05 -29.98
N PHE A 5 -33.26 -10.48 -31.19
CA PHE A 5 -32.15 -9.60 -31.59
C PHE A 5 -32.12 -8.29 -30.80
N ALA A 6 -33.29 -7.72 -30.48
CA ALA A 6 -33.38 -6.53 -29.65
C ALA A 6 -32.89 -6.78 -28.21
N VAL A 7 -33.26 -7.91 -27.60
CA VAL A 7 -32.81 -8.28 -26.24
C VAL A 7 -31.31 -8.56 -26.19
N LEU A 8 -30.76 -9.23 -27.22
CA LEU A 8 -29.31 -9.46 -27.35
C LEU A 8 -28.53 -8.15 -27.51
N ALA A 9 -29.04 -7.20 -28.28
CA ALA A 9 -28.42 -5.87 -28.44
C ALA A 9 -28.44 -5.04 -27.14
N ILE A 10 -29.53 -5.11 -26.37
CA ILE A 10 -29.66 -4.40 -25.09
C ILE A 10 -28.62 -4.89 -24.06
N PHE A 11 -28.35 -6.19 -24.01
CA PHE A 11 -27.31 -6.75 -23.14
C PHE A 11 -25.92 -6.23 -23.51
N VAL A 12 -25.59 -6.14 -24.80
CA VAL A 12 -24.28 -5.67 -25.30
C VAL A 12 -24.06 -4.16 -25.05
N VAL A 13 -25.12 -3.36 -24.98
CA VAL A 13 -25.04 -1.90 -24.75
C VAL A 13 -25.17 -1.51 -23.27
N ALA A 14 -25.76 -2.37 -22.42
CA ALA A 14 -25.83 -2.17 -20.97
C ALA A 14 -24.65 -2.80 -20.19
N LEU A 15 -24.01 -3.85 -20.73
CA LEU A 15 -22.79 -4.46 -20.18
C LEU A 15 -21.50 -3.61 -20.25
N PRO A 16 -21.32 -2.61 -21.13
CA PRO A 16 -20.13 -1.74 -21.09
C PRO A 16 -20.16 -0.76 -19.93
N CYS A 17 -21.33 -0.46 -19.34
CA CYS A 17 -21.44 0.50 -18.23
C CYS A 17 -20.91 -0.04 -16.88
N ALA A 18 -20.58 -1.33 -16.80
CA ALA A 18 -19.92 -1.94 -15.64
C ALA A 18 -18.40 -2.11 -15.82
N TRP A 19 -17.86 -1.75 -16.99
CA TRP A 19 -16.46 -2.01 -17.36
C TRP A 19 -15.61 -0.75 -17.45
N THR A 20 -16.19 0.44 -17.32
CA THR A 20 -15.42 1.61 -16.91
C THR A 20 -15.19 1.54 -15.41
N LYS A 21 -14.27 0.66 -14.98
CA LYS A 21 -13.58 0.91 -13.72
C LYS A 21 -12.88 2.25 -13.86
N LEU A 22 -13.51 3.26 -13.26
CA LEU A 22 -12.93 4.32 -12.45
C LEU A 22 -11.41 4.16 -12.27
N GLU A 23 -10.65 5.21 -12.60
CA GLU A 23 -9.20 5.31 -12.50
C GLU A 23 -8.60 4.38 -11.45
N LEU A 24 -7.84 3.38 -11.89
CA LEU A 24 -6.69 2.98 -11.09
C LEU A 24 -5.47 3.28 -11.94
N ASP A 25 -5.09 4.54 -11.93
CA ASP A 25 -3.72 4.94 -12.17
C ASP A 25 -2.82 4.30 -11.10
N ALA A 26 -2.66 2.98 -11.20
CA ALA A 26 -1.82 2.17 -10.34
C ALA A 26 -0.37 2.48 -10.71
N GLY A 27 0.14 3.59 -10.18
CA GLY A 27 1.54 3.94 -10.30
C GLY A 27 2.44 2.96 -9.52
N PRO A 28 3.76 3.03 -9.76
CA PRO A 28 4.72 2.15 -9.12
C PRO A 28 4.75 2.35 -7.60
N SER A 29 5.03 1.27 -6.88
CA SER A 29 5.20 1.27 -5.43
C SER A 29 6.65 1.09 -5.03
N PHE A 30 7.13 1.90 -4.09
CA PHE A 30 8.51 1.94 -3.63
C PHE A 30 8.54 1.60 -2.14
N ASN A 31 8.80 0.32 -1.82
CA ASN A 31 8.83 -0.14 -0.43
C ASN A 31 10.17 0.17 0.21
N VAL A 32 10.16 0.91 1.33
CA VAL A 32 11.38 1.35 2.02
C VAL A 32 12.32 0.21 2.41
N ILE A 33 11.81 -1.02 2.57
CA ILE A 33 12.63 -2.22 2.85
C ILE A 33 13.52 -2.58 1.66
N ASP A 34 13.01 -2.44 0.43
CA ASP A 34 13.76 -2.73 -0.80
C ASP A 34 14.91 -1.74 -1.00
N TYR A 35 14.86 -0.60 -0.27
CA TYR A 35 15.88 0.44 -0.23
C TYR A 35 16.84 0.34 0.96
N GLY A 36 16.73 -0.74 1.75
CA GLY A 36 17.64 -1.04 2.85
C GLY A 36 17.16 -0.60 4.24
N ALA A 37 15.89 -0.24 4.41
CA ALA A 37 15.35 0.01 5.74
C ALA A 37 15.28 -1.30 6.54
N THR A 38 15.85 -1.31 7.75
CA THR A 38 15.87 -2.46 8.64
C THR A 38 14.54 -2.61 9.36
N GLY A 39 14.03 -1.50 9.91
CA GLY A 39 12.75 -1.49 10.60
C GLY A 39 12.77 -2.19 11.97
N ASN A 40 13.89 -2.14 12.68
CA ASN A 40 14.10 -2.70 14.02
C ASN A 40 13.94 -1.68 15.17
N GLY A 41 13.69 -0.41 14.85
CA GLY A 41 13.53 0.68 15.82
C GLY A 41 14.83 1.17 16.46
N GLN A 42 15.99 0.72 15.98
CA GLN A 42 17.31 1.06 16.54
C GLN A 42 18.26 1.59 15.47
N THR A 43 18.25 1.00 14.29
CA THR A 43 19.05 1.43 13.14
C THR A 43 18.40 2.66 12.51
N ASP A 44 19.23 3.66 12.17
CA ASP A 44 18.77 4.81 11.40
C ASP A 44 18.40 4.38 9.97
N ASP A 45 17.11 4.44 9.65
CA ASP A 45 16.53 4.06 8.37
C ASP A 45 16.36 5.26 7.41
N SER A 46 16.80 6.46 7.81
CA SER A 46 16.59 7.72 7.06
C SER A 46 17.08 7.66 5.62
N GLN A 47 18.26 7.05 5.40
CA GLN A 47 18.83 6.95 4.05
C GLN A 47 18.02 6.05 3.13
N ALA A 48 17.41 4.98 3.67
CA ALA A 48 16.54 4.12 2.87
C ALA A 48 15.26 4.86 2.47
N PHE A 49 14.67 5.64 3.39
CA PHE A 49 13.50 6.48 3.09
C PHE A 49 13.80 7.55 2.04
N LEU A 50 14.97 8.21 2.11
CA LEU A 50 15.38 9.21 1.12
C LEU A 50 15.60 8.60 -0.27
N LYS A 51 16.19 7.41 -0.35
CA LYS A 51 16.37 6.69 -1.63
C LYS A 51 15.02 6.27 -2.22
N ALA A 52 14.15 5.67 -1.42
CA ALA A 52 12.81 5.28 -1.85
C ALA A 52 11.98 6.50 -2.32
N TRP A 53 12.07 7.62 -1.60
CA TRP A 53 11.44 8.88 -2.00
C TRP A 53 11.98 9.40 -3.34
N LYS A 54 13.31 9.38 -3.54
CA LYS A 54 13.94 9.85 -4.78
C LYS A 54 13.43 9.08 -5.99
N ASP A 55 13.27 7.76 -5.87
CA ASP A 55 12.78 6.93 -6.97
C ASP A 55 11.27 7.10 -7.17
N ALA A 56 10.49 7.21 -6.09
CA ALA A 56 9.07 7.56 -6.17
C ALA A 56 8.83 8.89 -6.88
N CYS A 57 9.63 9.89 -6.54
CA CYS A 57 9.61 11.23 -7.14
C CYS A 57 10.06 11.23 -8.62
N ASN A 58 10.75 10.17 -9.08
CA ASN A 58 11.21 10.01 -10.46
C ASN A 58 10.40 9.00 -11.28
N ALA A 59 9.30 8.47 -10.73
CA ALA A 59 8.41 7.55 -11.41
C ALA A 59 7.94 8.09 -12.77
N SER A 60 7.95 7.21 -13.77
CA SER A 60 7.69 7.58 -15.17
C SER A 60 6.21 7.58 -15.56
N TYR A 61 5.37 6.90 -14.79
CA TYR A 61 3.94 6.80 -15.05
C TYR A 61 3.16 6.70 -13.75
N GLY A 62 1.97 7.26 -13.79
CA GLY A 62 0.98 7.18 -12.74
C GLY A 62 1.35 7.73 -11.37
N THR A 63 0.49 7.42 -10.39
CA THR A 63 0.60 7.92 -9.03
C THR A 63 1.56 7.05 -8.22
N ALA A 64 2.80 7.54 -8.06
CA ALA A 64 3.84 6.85 -7.30
C ALA A 64 3.43 6.70 -5.83
N THR A 65 3.72 5.53 -5.25
CA THR A 65 3.42 5.26 -3.84
C THR A 65 4.68 4.86 -3.07
N LEU A 66 5.08 5.67 -2.09
CA LEU A 66 6.05 5.28 -1.06
C LEU A 66 5.37 4.35 -0.05
N LEU A 67 5.86 3.11 0.07
CA LEU A 67 5.23 2.07 0.87
C LEU A 67 6.01 1.83 2.17
N ILE A 68 5.32 1.92 3.31
CA ILE A 68 5.89 1.74 4.65
C ILE A 68 5.16 0.58 5.37
N PRO A 69 5.82 -0.54 5.65
CA PRO A 69 5.21 -1.67 6.37
C PRO A 69 4.96 -1.36 7.86
N LYS A 70 3.74 -1.51 8.33
CA LYS A 70 3.32 -1.23 9.72
C LYS A 70 3.87 -2.25 10.73
N GLU A 71 4.31 -3.42 10.27
CA GLU A 71 4.80 -4.49 11.14
C GLU A 71 6.19 -4.19 11.72
N LYS A 72 6.86 -3.17 11.18
CA LYS A 72 8.22 -2.75 11.52
C LYS A 72 8.22 -1.40 12.23
N THR A 73 9.31 -1.13 12.96
CA THR A 73 9.52 0.16 13.63
C THR A 73 10.71 0.84 12.97
N PHE A 74 10.53 2.01 12.39
CA PHE A 74 11.61 2.71 11.70
C PHE A 74 12.08 3.88 12.56
N MET A 75 13.40 3.98 12.76
CA MET A 75 14.00 5.12 13.43
C MET A 75 14.53 6.07 12.35
N LEU A 76 14.01 7.30 12.33
CA LEU A 76 14.38 8.31 11.34
C LEU A 76 14.94 9.53 12.07
N GLN A 77 16.07 10.02 11.59
CA GLN A 77 16.48 11.41 11.79
C GLN A 77 15.51 12.34 11.03
N PRO A 78 15.53 13.65 11.29
CA PRO A 78 14.77 14.61 10.50
C PRO A 78 15.08 14.45 9.01
N VAL A 79 14.14 13.90 8.24
CA VAL A 79 14.22 13.73 6.79
C VAL A 79 13.34 14.76 6.11
N LEU A 80 13.81 15.25 4.97
CA LEU A 80 13.06 16.19 4.15
C LEU A 80 12.88 15.62 2.74
N PHE A 81 11.61 15.34 2.42
CA PHE A 81 11.18 14.88 1.11
C PHE A 81 11.05 16.08 0.16
N ARG A 82 12.13 16.39 -0.55
CA ARG A 82 12.19 17.50 -1.52
C ARG A 82 11.82 17.05 -2.92
N GLY A 83 11.18 17.95 -3.67
CA GLY A 83 11.01 17.89 -5.12
C GLY A 83 12.09 18.70 -5.87
N PRO A 84 11.93 18.93 -7.18
CA PRO A 84 10.73 18.68 -8.00
C PRO A 84 10.51 17.18 -8.29
N CYS A 85 9.24 16.75 -8.30
CA CYS A 85 8.86 15.39 -8.68
C CYS A 85 8.23 15.36 -10.07
N LYS A 86 8.47 14.28 -10.80
CA LYS A 86 7.85 14.02 -12.11
C LYS A 86 6.36 13.74 -11.99
N PRO A 87 5.88 12.84 -11.10
CA PRO A 87 4.45 12.70 -10.88
C PRO A 87 3.93 13.93 -10.12
N PRO A 88 2.71 14.40 -10.44
CA PRO A 88 2.09 15.53 -9.73
C PRO A 88 1.76 15.17 -8.27
N THR A 89 1.54 13.88 -8.00
CA THR A 89 1.17 13.37 -6.69
C THR A 89 2.01 12.15 -6.35
N VAL A 90 2.55 12.11 -5.13
CA VAL A 90 3.19 10.93 -4.55
C VAL A 90 2.43 10.54 -3.29
N HIS A 91 1.89 9.33 -3.24
CA HIS A 91 1.21 8.80 -2.07
C HIS A 91 2.22 8.23 -1.08
N ILE A 92 2.01 8.47 0.22
CA ILE A 92 2.73 7.78 1.28
C ILE A 92 1.74 6.84 1.96
N LYS A 93 1.96 5.54 1.83
CA LYS A 93 1.04 4.51 2.31
C LYS A 93 1.69 3.66 3.38
N VAL A 94 1.11 3.70 4.58
CA VAL A 94 1.44 2.78 5.67
C VAL A 94 0.57 1.54 5.54
N THR A 95 1.17 0.40 5.20
CA THR A 95 0.43 -0.84 4.91
C THR A 95 0.53 -1.80 6.07
N SER A 96 -0.55 -2.49 6.41
CA SER A 96 -0.49 -3.57 7.39
C SER A 96 -0.77 -4.91 6.73
N ASN A 97 0.01 -5.92 7.10
CA ASN A 97 -0.23 -7.29 6.73
C ASN A 97 -1.30 -7.91 7.65
N SER A 98 -2.50 -8.15 7.10
CA SER A 98 -3.64 -8.74 7.79
C SER A 98 -3.32 -10.07 8.48
N PHE A 99 -2.43 -10.90 7.90
CA PHE A 99 -2.00 -12.15 8.53
C PHE A 99 -1.21 -11.91 9.81
N HIS A 100 -0.36 -10.88 9.83
CA HIS A 100 0.40 -10.54 11.03
C HIS A 100 -0.49 -9.94 12.13
N ILE A 101 -1.51 -9.16 11.76
CA ILE A 101 -2.52 -8.65 12.72
C ILE A 101 -3.27 -9.82 13.35
N LEU A 102 -3.72 -10.79 12.54
CA LEU A 102 -4.39 -12.00 13.01
C LEU A 102 -3.52 -12.76 14.01
N LEU A 103 -2.25 -12.99 13.70
CA LEU A 103 -1.31 -13.64 14.61
C LEU A 103 -1.10 -12.83 15.91
N LYS A 104 -0.87 -11.51 15.84
CA LYS A 104 -0.75 -10.66 17.04
C LYS A 104 -2.03 -10.67 17.88
N LYS A 105 -3.20 -10.67 17.25
CA LYS A 105 -4.51 -10.74 17.92
C LYS A 105 -4.72 -12.10 18.59
N ILE A 106 -4.35 -13.19 17.92
CA ILE A 106 -4.37 -14.55 18.49
C ILE A 106 -3.40 -14.64 19.67
N GLN A 107 -2.15 -14.21 19.52
CA GLN A 107 -1.14 -14.22 20.59
C GLN A 107 -1.58 -13.39 21.80
N LYS A 108 -2.15 -12.19 21.60
CA LYS A 108 -2.68 -11.37 22.68
C LYS A 108 -3.87 -12.05 23.39
N LYS A 109 -4.75 -12.72 22.64
CA LYS A 109 -5.87 -13.49 23.19
C LYS A 109 -5.37 -14.70 24.00
N VAL A 110 -4.37 -15.43 23.51
CA VAL A 110 -3.72 -16.54 24.21
C VAL A 110 -3.02 -16.05 25.49
N PHE A 111 -2.31 -14.92 25.43
CA PHE A 111 -1.65 -14.33 26.59
C PHE A 111 -2.67 -13.88 27.66
N HIS A 112 -3.76 -13.22 27.24
CA HIS A 112 -4.85 -12.85 28.14
C HIS A 112 -5.49 -14.08 28.80
N GLN A 113 -5.74 -15.14 28.03
CA GLN A 113 -6.32 -16.38 28.55
C GLN A 113 -5.38 -17.12 29.51
N LYS A 114 -4.06 -17.15 29.23
CA LYS A 114 -3.03 -17.65 30.16
C LYS A 114 -2.88 -16.80 31.42
N ASN A 115 -3.29 -15.54 31.41
CA ASN A 115 -3.26 -14.66 32.58
C ASN A 115 -4.53 -14.79 33.44
N ILE A 116 -5.67 -15.12 32.81
CA ILE A 116 -6.91 -15.48 33.53
C ILE A 116 -6.76 -16.83 34.24
N LEU A 117 -6.17 -17.84 33.58
CA LEU A 117 -5.96 -19.18 34.16
C LEU A 117 -4.84 -19.24 35.23
N ARG A 118 -4.20 -18.10 35.54
CA ARG A 118 -3.17 -17.97 36.58
C ARG A 118 -3.65 -17.17 37.81
N LYS A 119 -4.93 -16.83 37.89
CA LYS A 119 -5.62 -16.37 39.10
C LYS A 119 -6.55 -17.48 39.57
#